data_AF-A0AAW0E5U6-F1
#
_entry.id   AF-A0AAW0E5U6-F1
#
_cell.length_a   1.000
_cell.length_b   1.000
_cell.length_c   1.000
_cell.angle_alpha   90.00
_cell.angle_beta   90.00
_cell.angle_gamma   90.00
#
_symmetry.space_group_name_H-M   'P 1'
#
loop_
_entity.id
_entity.type
_entity.pdbx_description
1 polymer ?
#
loop_
_entity_poly.entity_id
_entity_poly.type
_entity_poly.pdbx_seq_one_letter_code
_entity_poly.pdbx_strand_id
1 'polypeptide(L)'
;PCPGIPIEWDADTFYTTYPFQLHAPNAKNCAPYDLMIISGIPKARSPQCLGGTVTLEGIQPCAKCSRLTLDVKIIREKASRLFEHIRNHDDLNSTQLRAKVALVKEKVDTLRFEKLDLEGSLQRAQARLSQWRDLFQFIGQNPCSIPALHRLLANAEKEGWSSAKTLEYCRLAAVGKYTVRNYTQYEIDLAVLIYE
;
A
#
# COMPACT_ATOMS: atom_id res chain seq x y z
N PRO A 1 -46.46 -11.56 -26.14
CA PRO A 1 -45.37 -10.65 -25.68
C PRO A 1 -44.02 -11.22 -26.14
N CYS A 2 -43.02 -10.38 -26.45
CA CYS A 2 -41.71 -10.87 -26.88
C CYS A 2 -41.00 -11.62 -25.73
N PRO A 3 -40.50 -12.84 -25.96
CA PRO A 3 -39.85 -13.63 -24.90
C PRO A 3 -38.47 -13.10 -24.51
N GLY A 4 -37.84 -12.25 -25.32
CA GLY A 4 -36.44 -11.85 -25.16
C GLY A 4 -35.48 -12.98 -25.56
N ILE A 5 -34.17 -12.74 -25.48
CA ILE A 5 -33.15 -13.77 -25.70
C ILE A 5 -32.71 -14.38 -24.36
N PRO A 6 -32.49 -15.70 -24.27
CA PRO A 6 -31.90 -16.29 -23.07
C PRO A 6 -30.47 -15.79 -22.88
N ILE A 7 -30.08 -15.55 -21.62
CA ILE A 7 -28.71 -15.23 -21.25
C ILE A 7 -28.03 -16.54 -20.83
N GLU A 8 -27.21 -17.09 -21.72
CA GLU A 8 -26.35 -18.22 -21.39
C GLU A 8 -25.18 -17.75 -20.52
N TRP A 9 -25.07 -18.32 -19.32
CA TRP A 9 -24.11 -17.90 -18.32
C TRP A 9 -23.31 -19.09 -17.80
N ASP A 10 -22.04 -19.15 -18.19
CA ASP A 10 -21.06 -20.19 -17.87
C ASP A 10 -19.98 -19.73 -16.89
N ALA A 11 -20.02 -18.45 -16.50
CA ALA A 11 -19.03 -17.80 -15.64
C ALA A 11 -19.24 -18.05 -14.13
N ASP A 12 -19.75 -19.22 -13.72
CA ASP A 12 -20.32 -19.55 -12.40
C ASP A 12 -21.79 -19.13 -12.23
N THR A 13 -22.27 -19.00 -11.00
CA THR A 13 -23.66 -18.76 -10.65
C THR A 13 -24.08 -17.37 -11.14
N PHE A 14 -25.09 -17.30 -12.01
CA PHE A 14 -25.56 -16.03 -12.59
C PHE A 14 -25.77 -14.93 -11.54
N TYR A 15 -26.40 -15.26 -10.42
CA TYR A 15 -26.69 -14.29 -9.35
C TYR A 15 -25.44 -13.74 -8.63
N THR A 16 -24.31 -14.42 -8.69
CA THR A 16 -23.06 -13.97 -8.04
C THR A 16 -22.16 -13.24 -9.01
N THR A 17 -22.06 -13.72 -10.25
CA THR A 17 -21.09 -13.20 -11.23
C THR A 17 -21.71 -12.29 -12.29
N TYR A 18 -23.04 -12.16 -12.36
CA TYR A 18 -23.67 -11.15 -13.21
C TYR A 18 -23.50 -9.73 -12.61
N PRO A 19 -23.08 -8.74 -13.42
CA PRO A 19 -22.89 -7.36 -12.96
C PRO A 19 -24.21 -6.60 -12.89
N PHE A 20 -25.04 -6.86 -11.86
CA PHE A 20 -26.36 -6.25 -11.70
C PHE A 20 -26.34 -4.72 -11.66
N GLN A 21 -25.24 -4.11 -11.22
CA GLN A 21 -25.10 -2.66 -11.19
C GLN A 21 -25.14 -2.00 -12.58
N LEU A 22 -24.95 -2.74 -13.69
CA LEU A 22 -25.12 -2.20 -15.05
C LEU A 22 -26.57 -1.79 -15.34
N HIS A 23 -27.53 -2.19 -14.51
CA HIS A 23 -28.95 -1.82 -14.61
C HIS A 23 -29.32 -0.67 -13.67
N ALA A 24 -28.37 -0.13 -12.91
CA ALA A 24 -28.64 1.00 -12.03
C ALA A 24 -28.91 2.27 -12.86
N PRO A 25 -29.87 3.14 -12.47
CA PRO A 25 -30.22 4.35 -13.23
C PRO A 25 -29.06 5.32 -13.45
N ASN A 26 -28.03 5.23 -12.61
CA ASN A 26 -26.84 6.09 -12.61
C ASN A 26 -25.57 5.37 -13.09
N ALA A 27 -25.69 4.16 -13.65
CA ALA A 27 -24.55 3.43 -14.17
C ALA A 27 -23.94 4.16 -15.37
N LYS A 28 -22.63 4.44 -15.34
CA LYS A 28 -21.94 5.06 -16.48
C LYS A 28 -21.98 4.17 -17.72
N ASN A 29 -21.85 2.86 -17.50
CA ASN A 29 -21.99 1.84 -18.52
C ASN A 29 -23.29 1.09 -18.25
N CYS A 30 -24.39 1.55 -18.83
CA CYS A 30 -25.67 0.85 -18.74
C CYS A 30 -25.65 -0.40 -19.65
N ALA A 31 -26.27 -1.49 -19.20
CA ALA A 31 -26.57 -2.61 -20.09
C ALA A 31 -27.52 -2.13 -21.21
N PRO A 32 -27.31 -2.50 -22.49
CA PRO A 32 -28.16 -2.06 -23.59
C PRO A 32 -29.51 -2.81 -23.64
N TYR A 33 -29.89 -3.47 -22.54
CA TYR A 33 -31.07 -4.31 -22.43
C TYR A 33 -31.62 -4.33 -21.01
N ASP A 34 -32.91 -4.59 -20.90
CA ASP A 34 -33.58 -4.90 -19.65
C ASP A 34 -33.35 -6.38 -19.30
N LEU A 35 -32.91 -6.65 -18.08
CA LEU A 35 -32.82 -8.00 -17.55
C LEU A 35 -34.19 -8.45 -17.02
N MET A 36 -34.68 -9.58 -17.49
CA MET A 36 -35.90 -10.22 -17.00
C MET A 36 -35.60 -11.66 -16.56
N ILE A 37 -36.37 -12.18 -15.60
CA ILE A 37 -36.28 -13.58 -15.18
C ILE A 37 -37.63 -14.22 -15.47
N ILE A 38 -37.66 -15.18 -16.38
CA ILE A 38 -38.89 -15.92 -16.75
C ILE A 38 -38.65 -17.39 -16.44
N SER A 39 -39.44 -17.95 -15.52
CA SER A 39 -39.31 -19.34 -15.06
C SER A 39 -37.90 -19.67 -14.57
N GLY A 40 -37.25 -18.73 -13.86
CA GLY A 40 -35.90 -18.89 -13.33
C GLY A 40 -34.77 -18.71 -14.36
N ILE A 41 -35.08 -18.51 -15.65
CA ILE A 41 -34.09 -18.31 -16.71
C ILE A 41 -33.90 -16.80 -16.94
N PRO A 42 -32.68 -16.25 -16.79
CA PRO A 42 -32.40 -14.86 -17.11
C PRO A 42 -32.50 -14.64 -18.62
N LYS A 43 -33.17 -13.56 -19.01
CA LYS A 43 -33.39 -13.17 -20.40
C LYS A 43 -33.10 -11.68 -20.59
N ALA A 44 -32.50 -11.33 -21.72
CA ALA A 44 -32.28 -9.96 -22.14
C ALA A 44 -33.39 -9.52 -23.08
N ARG A 45 -33.96 -8.34 -22.83
CA ARG A 45 -34.97 -7.71 -23.71
C ARG A 45 -34.54 -6.31 -24.05
N SER A 46 -34.66 -5.95 -25.33
CA SER A 46 -34.34 -4.59 -25.76
C SER A 46 -35.39 -3.62 -25.22
N PRO A 47 -35.00 -2.42 -24.73
CA PRO A 47 -35.96 -1.38 -24.37
C PRO A 47 -36.78 -0.92 -25.59
N GLN A 48 -36.27 -1.15 -26.82
CA GLN A 48 -36.96 -0.89 -28.08
C GLN A 48 -37.68 -2.14 -28.63
N CYS A 49 -38.14 -3.04 -27.75
CA CYS A 49 -38.78 -4.28 -28.16
C CYS A 49 -40.10 -4.05 -28.92
N LEU A 50 -40.18 -4.55 -30.16
CA LEU A 50 -41.36 -4.41 -31.04
C LEU A 50 -42.46 -5.47 -30.83
N GLY A 51 -42.35 -6.33 -29.80
CA GLY A 51 -43.22 -7.50 -29.64
C GLY A 51 -42.67 -8.75 -30.33
N GLY A 52 -43.10 -9.93 -29.90
CA GLY A 52 -42.56 -11.21 -30.41
C GLY A 52 -43.17 -11.60 -31.75
N THR A 53 -42.42 -12.33 -32.56
CA THR A 53 -42.92 -12.89 -33.83
C THR A 53 -43.44 -14.30 -33.57
N VAL A 54 -44.67 -14.60 -33.97
CA VAL A 54 -45.22 -15.97 -33.86
C VAL A 54 -44.70 -16.78 -35.04
N THR A 55 -44.00 -17.88 -34.76
CA THR A 55 -43.57 -18.87 -35.75
C THR A 55 -44.19 -20.24 -35.43
N LEU A 56 -44.03 -21.22 -36.33
CA LEU A 56 -44.49 -22.59 -36.12
C LEU A 56 -43.86 -23.25 -34.87
N GLU A 57 -42.69 -22.79 -34.45
CA GLU A 57 -41.94 -23.27 -33.28
C GLU A 57 -42.28 -22.52 -31.98
N GLY A 58 -43.24 -21.58 -32.03
CA GLY A 58 -43.65 -20.74 -30.90
C GLY A 58 -43.31 -19.26 -31.09
N ILE A 59 -43.32 -18.50 -30.00
CA ILE A 59 -43.02 -17.06 -30.05
C ILE A 59 -41.51 -16.88 -30.05
N GLN A 60 -40.97 -16.25 -31.10
CA GLN A 60 -39.55 -15.95 -31.25
C GLN A 60 -39.21 -14.51 -30.80
N PRO A 61 -37.95 -14.25 -30.39
CA PRO A 61 -37.50 -12.90 -30.09
C PRO A 61 -37.56 -12.02 -31.33
N CYS A 62 -37.92 -10.74 -31.15
CA CYS A 62 -37.93 -9.79 -32.25
C CYS A 62 -36.51 -9.41 -32.69
N ALA A 63 -36.35 -8.88 -33.90
CA ALA A 63 -35.04 -8.51 -34.45
C ALA A 63 -34.20 -7.60 -33.54
N LYS A 64 -34.85 -6.69 -32.77
CA LYS A 64 -34.17 -5.83 -31.79
C LYS A 64 -33.62 -6.63 -30.59
N CYS A 65 -34.36 -7.61 -30.10
CA CYS A 65 -33.90 -8.48 -29.01
C CYS A 65 -32.83 -9.47 -29.50
N SER A 66 -32.97 -10.03 -30.71
CA SER A 66 -32.00 -10.97 -31.27
C SER A 66 -30.61 -10.35 -31.50
N ARG A 67 -30.52 -9.02 -31.68
CA ARG A 67 -29.25 -8.30 -31.81
C ARG A 67 -28.45 -8.19 -30.49
N LEU A 68 -29.11 -8.35 -29.35
CA LEU A 68 -28.48 -8.24 -28.02
C LEU A 68 -27.54 -9.40 -27.70
N THR A 69 -27.52 -10.46 -28.51
CA THR A 69 -26.68 -11.64 -28.30
C THR A 69 -25.19 -11.27 -28.19
N LEU A 70 -24.74 -10.29 -28.99
CA LEU A 70 -23.37 -9.80 -28.91
C LEU A 70 -23.10 -9.06 -27.59
N ASP A 71 -24.01 -8.18 -27.18
CA ASP A 71 -23.87 -7.40 -25.94
C ASP A 71 -23.86 -8.30 -24.70
N VAL A 72 -24.74 -9.30 -24.67
CA VAL A 72 -24.77 -10.33 -23.62
C VAL A 72 -23.44 -11.09 -23.58
N LYS A 73 -22.90 -11.49 -24.74
CA LYS A 73 -21.61 -12.17 -24.84
C LYS A 73 -20.45 -11.30 -24.31
N ILE A 74 -20.45 -10.00 -24.62
CA ILE A 74 -19.43 -9.07 -24.12
C ILE A 74 -19.50 -8.94 -22.60
N ILE A 75 -20.70 -8.78 -22.02
CA ILE A 75 -20.88 -8.68 -20.57
C ILE A 75 -20.45 -9.98 -19.88
N ARG A 76 -20.81 -11.13 -20.46
CA ARG A 76 -20.38 -12.45 -19.98
C ARG A 76 -18.85 -12.58 -19.98
N GLU A 77 -18.21 -12.24 -21.10
CA GLU A 77 -16.76 -12.30 -21.22
C GLU A 77 -16.06 -11.41 -20.17
N LYS A 78 -16.59 -10.21 -19.92
CA LYS A 78 -16.10 -9.34 -18.85
C LYS A 78 -16.27 -9.97 -17.47
N ALA A 79 -17.42 -10.58 -17.18
CA ALA A 79 -17.68 -11.23 -15.90
C ALA A 79 -16.74 -12.42 -15.63
N SER A 80 -16.26 -13.11 -16.68
CA SER A 80 -15.31 -14.22 -16.56
C SER A 80 -13.85 -13.79 -16.40
N ARG A 81 -13.50 -12.53 -16.70
CA ARG A 81 -12.12 -12.04 -16.60
C ARG A 81 -11.72 -11.77 -15.14
N LEU A 82 -10.42 -11.78 -14.85
CA LEU A 82 -9.91 -11.29 -13.58
C LEU A 82 -10.17 -9.78 -13.44
N PHE A 83 -10.47 -9.32 -12.23
CA PHE A 83 -10.80 -7.91 -11.98
C PHE A 83 -9.67 -6.95 -12.35
N GLU A 84 -8.41 -7.41 -12.35
CA GLU A 84 -7.22 -6.64 -12.70
C GLU A 84 -7.20 -6.20 -14.17
N HIS A 85 -7.88 -6.95 -15.05
CA HIS A 85 -7.97 -6.63 -16.48
C HIS A 85 -9.18 -5.75 -16.83
N ILE A 86 -9.99 -5.39 -15.83
CA ILE A 86 -11.20 -4.59 -16.02
C ILE A 86 -10.93 -3.19 -15.46
N ARG A 87 -10.84 -2.21 -16.37
CA ARG A 87 -10.49 -0.83 -16.02
C ARG A 87 -11.62 -0.11 -15.29
N ASN A 88 -12.86 -0.34 -15.71
CA ASN A 88 -14.04 0.35 -15.20
C ASN A 88 -14.58 -0.37 -13.96
N HIS A 89 -14.75 0.35 -12.86
CA HIS A 89 -15.30 -0.21 -11.63
C HIS A 89 -16.73 -0.73 -11.81
N ASP A 90 -17.55 -0.02 -12.59
CA ASP A 90 -18.97 -0.35 -12.80
C ASP A 90 -19.16 -1.66 -13.59
N ASP A 91 -18.13 -2.11 -14.30
CA ASP A 91 -18.12 -3.36 -15.07
C ASP A 91 -17.83 -4.59 -14.20
N LEU A 92 -17.42 -4.40 -12.92
CA LEU A 92 -17.01 -5.49 -12.03
C LEU A 92 -18.22 -6.15 -11.36
N ASN A 93 -18.35 -7.46 -11.44
CA ASN A 93 -19.38 -8.19 -10.70
C ASN A 93 -19.07 -8.30 -9.19
N SER A 94 -20.00 -8.88 -8.41
CA SER A 94 -19.88 -8.94 -6.95
C SER A 94 -18.67 -9.75 -6.46
N THR A 95 -18.27 -10.79 -7.19
CA THR A 95 -17.13 -11.65 -6.81
C THR A 95 -15.81 -10.93 -7.12
N GLN A 96 -15.70 -10.30 -8.29
CA GLN A 96 -14.59 -9.45 -8.68
C GLN A 96 -14.41 -8.25 -7.75
N LEU A 97 -15.50 -7.59 -7.33
CA LEU A 97 -15.46 -6.49 -6.36
C LEU A 97 -14.94 -6.96 -5.01
N ARG A 98 -15.40 -8.11 -4.51
CA ARG A 98 -14.89 -8.68 -3.25
C ARG A 98 -13.40 -9.00 -3.33
N ALA A 99 -12.95 -9.60 -4.43
CA ALA A 99 -11.53 -9.88 -4.66
C ALA A 99 -10.70 -8.59 -4.69
N LYS A 100 -11.18 -7.55 -5.38
CA LYS A 100 -10.54 -6.23 -5.41
C LYS A 100 -10.46 -5.60 -4.02
N VAL A 101 -11.53 -5.67 -3.22
CA VAL A 101 -11.55 -5.15 -1.85
C VAL A 101 -10.55 -5.91 -0.97
N ALA A 102 -10.46 -7.23 -1.10
CA ALA A 102 -9.48 -8.03 -0.35
C ALA A 102 -8.04 -7.62 -0.70
N LEU A 103 -7.71 -7.51 -1.98
CA LEU A 103 -6.39 -7.06 -2.45
C LEU A 103 -6.05 -5.64 -1.93
N VAL A 104 -7.01 -4.72 -2.00
CA VAL A 104 -6.79 -3.35 -1.52
C VAL A 104 -6.58 -3.33 0.00
N LYS A 105 -7.33 -4.14 0.76
CA LYS A 105 -7.13 -4.27 2.21
C LYS A 105 -5.74 -4.78 2.55
N GLU A 106 -5.29 -5.84 1.87
CA GLU A 106 -3.95 -6.38 2.05
C GLU A 106 -2.87 -5.31 1.80
N LYS A 107 -2.99 -4.55 0.71
CA LYS A 107 -2.07 -3.43 0.41
C LYS A 107 -2.11 -2.35 1.49
N VAL A 108 -3.29 -2.00 2.00
CA VAL A 108 -3.43 -1.01 3.08
C VAL A 108 -2.74 -1.51 4.35
N ASP A 109 -2.88 -2.79 4.68
CA ASP A 109 -2.26 -3.36 5.87
C ASP A 109 -0.73 -3.43 5.73
N THR A 110 -0.20 -3.82 4.55
CA THR A 110 1.24 -3.73 4.26
C THR A 110 1.78 -2.32 4.44
N LEU A 111 1.13 -1.31 3.84
CA LEU A 111 1.54 0.09 3.98
C LEU A 111 1.45 0.60 5.43
N ARG A 112 0.51 0.10 6.23
CA ARG A 112 0.42 0.42 7.66
C ARG A 112 1.61 -0.15 8.43
N PHE A 113 2.03 -1.38 8.14
CA PHE A 113 3.20 -1.97 8.78
C PHE A 113 4.48 -1.22 8.40
N GLU A 114 4.67 -0.89 7.12
CA GLU A 114 5.80 -0.08 6.65
C GLU A 114 5.84 1.29 7.34
N LYS A 115 4.68 1.96 7.48
CA LYS A 115 4.59 3.23 8.19
C LYS A 115 5.04 3.09 9.64
N LEU A 116 4.60 2.06 10.36
CA LEU A 116 4.98 1.83 11.77
C LEU A 116 6.48 1.59 11.92
N ASP A 117 7.11 0.85 11.01
CA ASP A 117 8.56 0.63 11.04
C ASP A 117 9.34 1.92 10.76
N LEU A 118 8.87 2.72 9.80
CA LEU A 118 9.43 4.04 9.51
C LEU A 118 9.29 4.99 10.70
N GLU A 119 8.16 5.01 11.38
CA GLU A 119 7.95 5.80 12.61
C GLU A 119 8.90 5.37 13.72
N GLY A 120 9.08 4.05 13.93
CA GLY A 120 10.06 3.52 14.88
C GLY A 120 11.49 3.90 14.52
N SER A 121 11.85 3.83 13.23
CA SER A 121 13.16 4.25 12.74
C SER A 121 13.38 5.76 12.91
N LEU A 122 12.37 6.58 12.67
CA LEU A 122 12.41 8.02 12.88
C LEU A 122 12.62 8.36 14.36
N GLN A 123 11.88 7.72 15.27
CA GLN A 123 12.04 7.91 16.71
C GLN A 123 13.45 7.54 17.18
N ARG A 124 13.99 6.41 16.72
CA ARG A 124 15.39 6.01 17.02
C ARG A 124 16.40 7.02 16.49
N ALA A 125 16.20 7.52 15.27
CA ALA A 125 17.07 8.54 14.68
C ALA A 125 17.01 9.85 15.48
N GLN A 126 15.82 10.31 15.86
CA GLN A 126 15.63 11.50 16.69
C GLN A 126 16.28 11.35 18.07
N ALA A 127 16.13 10.21 18.72
CA ALA A 127 16.77 9.92 20.01
C ALA A 127 18.30 9.91 19.92
N ARG A 128 18.86 9.37 18.82
CA ARG A 128 20.31 9.45 18.56
C ARG A 128 20.75 10.90 18.35
N LEU A 129 19.99 11.66 17.57
CA LEU A 129 20.29 13.06 17.29
C LEU A 129 20.25 13.91 18.58
N SER A 130 19.29 13.66 19.48
CA SER A 130 19.25 14.34 20.78
C SER A 130 20.45 13.97 21.65
N GLN A 131 20.86 12.70 21.72
CA GLN A 131 22.06 12.29 22.46
C GLN A 131 23.34 12.96 21.93
N TRP A 132 23.49 13.06 20.61
CA TRP A 132 24.61 13.78 20.00
C TRP A 132 24.55 15.28 20.30
N ARG A 133 23.36 15.88 20.26
CA ARG A 133 23.17 17.28 20.63
C ARG A 133 23.58 17.53 22.08
N ASP A 134 23.16 16.66 23.01
CA ASP A 134 23.52 16.76 24.43
C ASP A 134 25.03 16.65 24.63
N LEU A 135 25.69 15.75 23.90
CA LEU A 135 27.16 15.61 23.91
C LEU A 135 27.85 16.89 23.45
N PHE A 136 27.48 17.40 22.27
CA PHE A 136 28.09 18.62 21.72
C PHE A 136 27.79 19.84 22.58
N GLN A 137 26.58 19.93 23.13
CA GLN A 137 26.21 20.99 24.05
C GLN A 137 27.06 20.94 25.33
N PHE A 138 27.25 19.75 25.92
CA PHE A 138 28.10 19.59 27.10
C PHE A 138 29.55 20.00 26.83
N ILE A 139 30.11 19.56 25.70
CA ILE A 139 31.46 19.94 25.26
C ILE A 139 31.56 21.45 25.06
N GLY A 140 30.60 22.06 24.35
CA GLY A 140 30.59 23.49 24.06
C GLY A 140 30.42 24.37 25.31
N GLN A 141 29.71 23.87 26.33
CA GLN A 141 29.56 24.55 27.62
C GLN A 141 30.80 24.39 28.53
N ASN A 142 31.61 23.36 28.32
CA ASN A 142 32.76 23.03 29.17
C ASN A 142 34.08 22.91 28.38
N PRO A 143 34.44 23.92 27.56
CA PRO A 143 35.54 23.78 26.60
C PRO A 143 36.92 23.61 27.27
N CYS A 144 37.13 24.22 28.44
CA CYS A 144 38.39 24.13 29.18
C CYS A 144 38.41 23.04 30.26
N SER A 145 37.24 22.46 30.59
CA SER A 145 37.13 21.56 31.74
C SER A 145 37.40 20.11 31.38
N ILE A 146 37.34 19.71 30.10
CA ILE A 146 37.56 18.33 29.66
C ILE A 146 39.01 18.18 29.18
N PRO A 147 39.93 17.61 29.99
CA PRO A 147 41.32 17.48 29.59
C PRO A 147 41.44 16.47 28.45
N ALA A 148 42.23 16.82 27.43
CA ALA A 148 42.53 15.94 26.30
C ALA A 148 41.28 15.35 25.62
N LEU A 149 40.26 16.19 25.40
CA LEU A 149 39.02 15.81 24.72
C LEU A 149 39.26 15.07 23.39
N HIS A 150 40.25 15.49 22.61
CA HIS A 150 40.61 14.83 21.35
C HIS A 150 41.00 13.35 21.55
N ARG A 151 41.79 13.03 22.59
CA ARG A 151 42.13 11.64 22.94
C ARG A 151 40.91 10.85 23.41
N LEU A 152 40.02 11.48 24.17
CA LEU A 152 38.81 10.83 24.64
C LEU A 152 37.92 10.43 23.46
N LEU A 153 37.73 11.34 22.50
CA LEU A 153 36.95 11.07 21.29
C LEU A 153 37.64 10.02 20.39
N ALA A 154 38.96 10.08 20.24
CA ALA A 154 39.71 9.06 19.49
C ALA A 154 39.59 7.66 20.13
N ASN A 155 39.66 7.57 21.46
CA ASN A 155 39.41 6.32 22.17
C ASN A 155 37.95 5.86 22.03
N ALA A 156 36.99 6.80 22.09
CA ALA A 156 35.58 6.49 21.89
C ALA A 156 35.30 5.92 20.48
N GLU A 157 35.92 6.47 19.45
CA GLU A 157 35.85 5.95 18.08
C GLU A 157 36.49 4.56 17.98
N LYS A 158 37.72 4.41 18.47
CA LYS A 158 38.46 3.14 18.43
C LYS A 158 37.72 2.00 19.14
N GLU A 159 37.11 2.29 20.28
CA GLU A 159 36.41 1.32 21.11
C GLU A 159 34.90 1.21 20.78
N GLY A 160 34.41 1.94 19.78
CA GLY A 160 33.01 1.92 19.36
C GLY A 160 32.01 2.37 20.44
N TRP A 161 32.36 3.39 21.22
CA TRP A 161 31.47 3.90 22.28
C TRP A 161 30.21 4.56 21.72
N SER A 162 29.09 4.36 22.41
CA SER A 162 27.85 5.12 22.13
C SER A 162 28.01 6.58 22.55
N SER A 163 27.26 7.49 21.92
CA SER A 163 27.25 8.92 22.28
C SER A 163 26.94 9.15 23.76
N ALA A 164 26.02 8.36 24.34
CA ALA A 164 25.70 8.39 25.77
C ALA A 164 26.90 8.01 26.65
N LYS A 165 27.62 6.94 26.29
CA LYS A 165 28.83 6.51 27.00
C LYS A 165 29.93 7.57 26.86
N THR A 166 30.16 8.08 25.65
CA THR A 166 31.12 9.16 25.42
C THR A 166 30.80 10.39 26.28
N LEU A 167 29.53 10.78 26.37
CA LEU A 167 29.08 11.87 27.26
C LEU A 167 29.35 11.58 28.74
N GLU A 168 29.12 10.35 29.20
CA GLU A 168 29.43 9.94 30.57
C GLU A 168 30.95 10.07 30.87
N TYR A 169 31.80 9.58 29.97
CA TYR A 169 33.25 9.73 30.12
C TYR A 169 33.70 11.19 30.03
N CYS A 170 33.07 12.01 29.19
CA CYS A 170 33.31 13.46 29.18
C CYS A 170 32.97 14.09 30.53
N ARG A 171 31.86 13.68 31.17
CA ARG A 171 31.49 14.15 32.52
C ARG A 171 32.49 13.69 33.58
N LEU A 172 32.93 12.43 33.53
CA LEU A 172 33.93 11.92 34.46
C LEU A 172 35.28 12.62 34.29
N ALA A 173 35.69 12.89 33.05
CA ALA A 173 36.90 13.63 32.73
C ALA A 173 36.82 15.09 33.23
N ALA A 174 35.67 15.74 33.06
CA ALA A 174 35.45 17.11 33.53
C ALA A 174 35.60 17.27 35.05
N VAL A 175 35.24 16.23 35.81
CA VAL A 175 35.39 16.19 37.28
C VAL A 175 36.77 15.65 37.71
N GLY A 176 37.64 15.28 36.76
CA GLY A 176 38.96 14.69 37.04
C GLY A 176 38.91 13.24 37.54
N LYS A 177 37.75 12.57 37.45
CA LYS A 177 37.57 11.16 37.82
C LYS A 177 38.01 10.19 36.73
N TYR A 178 38.20 10.68 35.50
CA TYR A 178 38.70 9.89 34.39
C TYR A 178 39.88 10.59 33.73
N THR A 179 41.01 9.88 33.67
CA THR A 179 42.22 10.33 32.98
C THR A 179 42.37 9.51 31.70
N VAL A 180 42.34 10.19 30.56
CA VAL A 180 42.46 9.54 29.26
C VAL A 180 43.85 8.92 29.13
N ARG A 181 43.90 7.60 28.93
CA ARG A 181 45.14 6.85 28.65
C ARG A 181 45.36 6.78 27.13
N ASN A 182 46.60 6.50 26.71
CA ASN A 182 47.11 6.49 25.33
C ASN A 182 47.48 7.89 24.82
N TYR A 183 48.74 8.25 25.02
CA TYR A 183 49.35 9.39 24.33
C TYR A 183 49.63 8.98 22.89
N THR A 184 49.28 9.84 21.95
CA THR A 184 49.74 9.74 20.57
C THR A 184 51.24 9.94 20.51
N GLN A 185 51.92 9.36 19.50
CA GLN A 185 53.36 9.54 19.32
C GLN A 185 53.73 11.02 19.27
N TYR A 186 52.92 11.83 18.57
CA TYR A 186 53.08 13.28 18.52
C TYR A 186 53.06 13.95 19.93
N GLU A 187 52.16 13.54 20.82
CA GLU A 187 52.12 14.08 22.19
C GLU A 187 53.33 13.65 23.03
N ILE A 188 53.87 12.45 22.77
CA ILE A 188 55.10 11.97 23.41
C ILE A 188 56.28 12.80 22.89
N ASP A 189 56.40 12.98 21.57
CA ASP A 189 57.47 13.76 20.94
C ASP A 189 57.42 15.23 21.39
N LEU A 190 56.22 15.81 21.49
CA LEU A 190 56.01 17.17 22.02
C LEU A 190 56.43 17.27 23.49
N ALA A 191 56.11 16.27 24.31
CA ALA A 191 56.53 16.25 25.70
C ALA A 191 58.06 16.19 25.81
N VAL A 192 58.73 15.33 25.03
CA VAL A 192 60.20 15.26 24.99
C VAL A 192 60.81 16.63 24.64
N LEU A 193 60.31 17.29 23.59
CA LEU A 193 60.77 18.62 23.16
C LEU A 193 60.59 19.74 24.19
N ILE A 194 59.64 19.63 25.12
CA ILE A 194 59.40 20.66 26.15
C ILE A 194 60.28 20.44 27.39
N TYR A 195 60.69 19.20 27.65
CA TYR A 195 61.47 18.82 28.84
C TYR A 195 62.98 18.67 28.60
N GLU A 196 63.42 18.67 27.34
CA GLU A 196 64.82 18.88 26.95
C GLU A 196 65.18 20.38 26.91
#